data_AF-A0A357Y1Q3-F1
#
_entry.id   AF-A0A357Y1Q3-F1
#
_cell.length_a   1.000
_cell.length_b   1.000
_cell.length_c   1.000
_cell.angle_alpha   90.00
_cell.angle_beta   90.00
_cell.angle_gamma   90.00
#
_symmetry.space_group_name_H-M   'P 1'
#
loop_
_entity.id
_entity.type
_entity.pdbx_description
1 polymer ?
#
loop_
_entity_poly.entity_id
_entity_poly.type
_entity_poly.pdbx_seq_one_letter_code
_entity_poly.pdbx_strand_id
1 'polypeptide(L)'
;ESGGHIGEITTMALVPQVVDAVDVPVIGAGGIADSRGMAAAFALGAQAIQMGSRFVMSEECIAHPNYKDFVLKAKDRSTVVTGRTLGHPARVLQNQLTRKFLKMESEGASPEELEKLGVGSLHKATHEGDVHNGSVMIGEISGMLNDIKPVKTIIEDIVNGLPDVVKNINSKCE
;
A
#
# COMPACT_ATOMS: atom_id res chain seq x y z
N GLU A 1 -0.76 -3.27 -6.31
CA GLU A 1 -0.04 -3.51 -5.03
C GLU A 1 -0.23 -2.40 -3.97
N SER A 2 -0.89 -1.27 -4.27
CA SER A 2 -1.28 -0.26 -3.28
C SER A 2 -2.24 -0.81 -2.20
N GLY A 3 -2.30 -0.11 -1.07
CA GLY A 3 -3.32 -0.37 -0.02
C GLY A 3 -4.63 0.35 -0.32
N GLY A 4 -5.72 -0.09 0.33
CA GLY A 4 -7.04 0.47 0.10
C GLY A 4 -7.67 -0.06 -1.19
N HIS A 5 -8.57 0.68 -1.82
CA HIS A 5 -9.22 0.25 -3.05
C HIS A 5 -8.22 0.12 -4.21
N ILE A 6 -8.30 -0.97 -4.97
CA ILE A 6 -7.33 -1.29 -6.03
C ILE A 6 -8.01 -1.64 -7.36
N GLY A 7 -7.27 -1.44 -8.45
CA GLY A 7 -7.53 -2.11 -9.73
C GLY A 7 -6.82 -3.47 -9.81
N GLU A 8 -6.73 -4.02 -11.02
CA GLU A 8 -6.12 -5.33 -11.28
C GLU A 8 -4.66 -5.27 -11.74
N ILE A 9 -4.27 -4.20 -12.44
CA ILE A 9 -2.95 -4.06 -13.05
C ILE A 9 -1.94 -3.56 -12.02
N THR A 10 -0.78 -4.22 -11.96
CA THR A 10 0.33 -3.86 -11.06
C THR A 10 1.10 -2.62 -11.53
N THR A 11 1.78 -1.92 -10.62
CA THR A 11 2.56 -0.70 -10.93
C THR A 11 3.55 -0.92 -12.08
N MET A 12 4.29 -2.03 -12.08
CA MET A 12 5.28 -2.34 -13.11
C MET A 12 4.69 -2.39 -14.53
N ALA A 13 3.46 -2.90 -14.66
CA ALA A 13 2.78 -3.00 -15.96
C ALA A 13 1.97 -1.74 -16.28
N LEU A 14 1.34 -1.13 -15.29
CA LEU A 14 0.42 0.00 -15.49
C LEU A 14 1.14 1.30 -15.81
N VAL A 15 2.17 1.65 -15.03
CA VAL A 15 2.85 2.95 -15.13
C VAL A 15 3.39 3.23 -16.54
N PRO A 16 4.19 2.36 -17.19
CA PRO A 16 4.75 2.67 -18.50
C PRO A 16 3.67 2.78 -19.58
N GLN A 17 2.64 1.92 -19.54
CA GLN A 17 1.51 2.00 -20.49
C GLN A 17 0.75 3.31 -20.38
N VAL A 18 0.56 3.84 -19.16
CA VAL A 18 -0.10 5.14 -18.96
C VAL A 18 0.80 6.27 -19.43
N VAL A 19 2.10 6.23 -19.11
CA VAL A 19 3.08 7.23 -19.56
C VAL A 19 3.10 7.35 -21.09
N ASP A 20 3.12 6.22 -21.81
CA ASP A 20 3.15 6.23 -23.28
C ASP A 20 1.82 6.70 -23.90
N ALA A 21 0.72 6.67 -23.15
CA ALA A 21 -0.63 6.98 -23.64
C ALA A 21 -1.06 8.43 -23.43
N VAL A 22 -0.34 9.22 -22.63
CA VAL A 22 -0.76 10.59 -22.25
C VAL A 22 0.39 11.58 -22.28
N ASP A 23 0.09 12.85 -22.61
CA ASP A 23 1.09 13.92 -22.62
C ASP A 23 1.27 14.62 -21.25
N VAL A 24 0.36 14.38 -20.30
CA VAL A 24 0.41 15.00 -18.97
C VAL A 24 1.36 14.24 -18.04
N PRO A 25 1.97 14.90 -17.02
CA PRO A 25 2.82 14.23 -16.04
C PRO A 25 2.10 13.07 -15.34
N VAL A 26 2.76 11.89 -15.30
CA VAL A 26 2.27 10.70 -14.60
C VAL A 26 2.98 10.53 -13.26
N ILE A 27 2.20 10.22 -12.21
CA ILE A 27 2.70 9.94 -10.86
C ILE A 27 2.59 8.44 -10.58
N GLY A 28 3.70 7.76 -10.33
CA GLY A 28 3.73 6.34 -10.01
C GLY A 28 3.26 6.09 -8.56
N ALA A 29 2.33 5.14 -8.36
CA ALA A 29 1.76 4.86 -7.05
C ALA A 29 1.59 3.35 -6.81
N GLY A 30 1.86 2.91 -5.57
CA GLY A 30 1.74 1.51 -5.16
C GLY A 30 3.07 0.76 -5.22
N GLY A 31 3.42 0.10 -4.12
CA GLY A 31 4.68 -0.65 -4.03
C GLY A 31 5.93 0.19 -3.73
N ILE A 32 5.80 1.51 -3.53
CA ILE A 32 6.93 2.42 -3.35
C ILE A 32 7.05 2.81 -1.86
N ALA A 33 8.23 2.55 -1.27
CA ALA A 33 8.52 2.89 0.13
C ALA A 33 9.96 3.32 0.41
N ASP A 34 10.85 3.28 -0.59
CA ASP A 34 12.26 3.68 -0.49
C ASP A 34 12.79 4.23 -1.84
N SER A 35 14.07 4.61 -1.88
CA SER A 35 14.74 5.13 -3.10
C SER A 35 14.75 4.14 -4.27
N ARG A 36 14.71 2.82 -4.02
CA ARG A 36 14.67 1.81 -5.08
C ARG A 36 13.33 1.85 -5.79
N GLY A 37 12.24 1.94 -5.03
CA GLY A 37 10.91 2.13 -5.58
C GLY A 37 10.78 3.43 -6.37
N MET A 38 11.39 4.51 -5.87
CA MET A 38 11.45 5.79 -6.60
C MET A 38 12.19 5.67 -7.93
N ALA A 39 13.40 5.09 -7.91
CA ALA A 39 14.19 4.86 -9.12
C ALA A 39 13.45 3.99 -10.14
N ALA A 40 12.79 2.91 -9.68
CA ALA A 40 12.01 2.04 -10.55
C ALA A 40 10.83 2.78 -11.20
N ALA A 41 10.08 3.58 -10.43
CA ALA A 41 8.98 4.38 -10.98
C ALA A 41 9.46 5.39 -12.03
N PHE A 42 10.60 6.03 -11.80
CA PHE A 42 11.21 6.95 -12.76
C PHE A 42 11.71 6.23 -14.02
N ALA A 43 12.29 5.03 -13.86
CA ALA A 43 12.69 4.21 -14.99
C ALA A 43 11.48 3.76 -15.85
N LEU A 44 10.30 3.62 -15.25
CA LEU A 44 9.03 3.37 -15.95
C LEU A 44 8.42 4.63 -16.58
N GLY A 45 9.09 5.79 -16.48
CA GLY A 45 8.67 7.05 -17.10
C GLY A 45 7.82 7.96 -16.22
N ALA A 46 7.52 7.59 -14.96
CA ALA A 46 6.82 8.49 -14.04
C ALA A 46 7.69 9.71 -13.68
N GLN A 47 7.06 10.88 -13.52
CA GLN A 47 7.75 12.13 -13.14
C GLN A 47 7.72 12.42 -11.63
N ALA A 48 6.87 11.70 -10.90
CA ALA A 48 6.80 11.76 -9.44
C ALA A 48 6.31 10.42 -8.89
N ILE A 49 6.35 10.28 -7.56
CA ILE A 49 5.84 9.12 -6.84
C ILE A 49 4.79 9.50 -5.80
N GLN A 50 3.86 8.60 -5.53
CA GLN A 50 2.91 8.69 -4.43
C GLN A 50 3.08 7.49 -3.49
N MET A 51 3.18 7.77 -2.20
CA MET A 51 3.32 6.76 -1.15
C MET A 51 2.17 6.89 -0.15
N GLY A 52 1.52 5.77 0.16
CA GLY A 52 0.53 5.69 1.24
C GLY A 52 1.13 4.99 2.46
N SER A 53 1.40 3.68 2.31
CA SER A 53 1.83 2.82 3.42
C SER A 53 3.08 3.31 4.14
N ARG A 54 4.04 3.90 3.43
CA ARG A 54 5.25 4.48 4.05
C ARG A 54 4.93 5.66 4.97
N PHE A 55 3.98 6.52 4.61
CA PHE A 55 3.56 7.66 5.44
C PHE A 55 2.58 7.28 6.56
N VAL A 56 1.83 6.18 6.44
CA VAL A 56 1.12 5.62 7.60
C VAL A 56 2.10 5.29 8.73
N MET A 57 3.31 4.86 8.36
CA MET A 57 4.40 4.55 9.27
C MET A 57 5.31 5.76 9.57
N SER A 58 4.73 6.97 9.62
CA SER A 58 5.41 8.17 10.10
C SER A 58 5.01 8.52 11.53
N GLU A 59 5.78 9.37 12.21
CA GLU A 59 5.44 9.86 13.56
C GLU A 59 4.18 10.74 13.54
N GLU A 60 4.05 11.59 12.51
CA GLU A 60 2.98 12.57 12.32
C GLU A 60 1.63 11.94 11.94
N CYS A 61 1.63 10.70 11.45
CA CYS A 61 0.39 10.00 11.13
C CYS A 61 -0.43 9.77 12.40
N ILE A 62 -1.67 10.26 12.42
CA ILE A 62 -2.58 10.18 13.57
C ILE A 62 -3.29 8.82 13.73
N ALA A 63 -2.96 7.82 12.89
CA ALA A 63 -3.50 6.48 13.06
C ALA A 63 -3.10 5.91 14.42
N HIS A 64 -4.02 5.20 15.06
CA HIS A 64 -3.86 4.61 16.38
C HIS A 64 -2.56 3.77 16.44
N PRO A 65 -1.77 3.82 17.53
CA PRO A 65 -0.51 3.09 17.64
C PRO A 65 -0.60 1.60 17.31
N ASN A 66 -1.65 0.91 17.78
CA ASN A 66 -1.94 -0.48 17.42
C ASN A 66 -1.94 -0.73 15.90
N TYR A 67 -2.42 0.21 15.09
CA TYR A 67 -2.39 0.09 13.62
C TYR A 67 -0.96 -0.02 13.12
N LYS A 68 -0.09 0.91 13.55
CA LYS A 68 1.33 0.93 13.16
C LYS A 68 2.05 -0.31 13.69
N ASP A 69 1.82 -0.69 14.95
CA ASP A 69 2.41 -1.90 15.56
C ASP A 69 1.98 -3.19 14.85
N PHE A 70 0.75 -3.22 14.34
CA PHE A 70 0.26 -4.34 13.55
C PHE A 70 0.91 -4.38 12.16
N VAL A 71 1.12 -3.22 11.51
CA VAL A 71 1.86 -3.12 10.24
C VAL A 71 3.33 -3.50 10.40
N LEU A 72 4.01 -3.14 11.50
CA LEU A 72 5.42 -3.52 11.76
C LEU A 72 5.64 -5.05 11.80
N LYS A 73 4.57 -5.81 12.08
CA LYS A 73 4.61 -7.29 12.09
C LYS A 73 4.34 -7.90 10.71
N ALA A 74 4.00 -7.08 9.70
CA ALA A 74 3.72 -7.54 8.35
C ALA A 74 4.93 -8.22 7.72
N LYS A 75 4.65 -9.22 6.90
CA LYS A 75 5.57 -9.87 5.97
C LYS A 75 5.05 -9.71 4.55
N ASP A 76 5.82 -10.18 3.58
CA ASP A 76 5.51 -10.16 2.15
C ASP A 76 4.10 -10.68 1.82
N ARG A 77 3.63 -11.73 2.50
CA ARG A 77 2.33 -12.36 2.27
C ARG A 77 1.21 -11.94 3.24
N SER A 78 1.42 -10.87 4.01
CA SER A 78 0.48 -10.47 5.06
C SER A 78 -0.77 -9.73 4.57
N THR A 79 -0.79 -9.24 3.33
CA THR A 79 -1.98 -8.56 2.77
C THR A 79 -2.87 -9.50 1.99
N VAL A 80 -4.18 -9.22 2.02
CA VAL A 80 -5.22 -9.89 1.23
C VAL A 80 -6.09 -8.84 0.55
N VAL A 81 -6.92 -9.28 -0.41
CA VAL A 81 -7.89 -8.43 -1.11
C VAL A 81 -9.28 -8.94 -0.82
N THR A 82 -10.13 -8.09 -0.24
CA THR A 82 -11.54 -8.37 0.08
C THR A 82 -12.46 -7.58 -0.84
N GLY A 83 -13.70 -8.07 -1.06
CA GLY A 83 -14.75 -7.29 -1.74
C GLY A 83 -14.59 -7.28 -3.26
N ARG A 84 -14.00 -8.33 -3.82
CA ARG A 84 -13.92 -8.52 -5.28
C ARG A 84 -15.30 -8.70 -5.88
N THR A 85 -16.18 -9.44 -5.21
CA THR A 85 -17.56 -9.67 -5.67
C THR A 85 -18.43 -8.41 -5.59
N LEU A 86 -18.01 -7.40 -4.81
CA LEU A 86 -18.69 -6.12 -4.68
C LEU A 86 -18.30 -5.10 -5.77
N GLY A 87 -17.30 -5.41 -6.61
CA GLY A 87 -16.81 -4.50 -7.65
C GLY A 87 -15.88 -3.39 -7.16
N HIS A 88 -15.63 -3.30 -5.84
CA HIS A 88 -14.70 -2.33 -5.24
C HIS A 88 -13.69 -3.04 -4.32
N PRO A 89 -12.75 -3.82 -4.87
CA PRO A 89 -11.82 -4.62 -4.07
C PRO A 89 -10.89 -3.73 -3.26
N ALA A 90 -10.66 -4.11 -2.00
CA ALA A 90 -9.78 -3.39 -1.08
C ALA A 90 -8.65 -4.28 -0.57
N ARG A 91 -7.42 -3.76 -0.62
CA ARG A 91 -6.23 -4.40 -0.05
C ARG A 91 -6.02 -3.98 1.40
N VAL A 92 -5.87 -4.99 2.24
CA VAL A 92 -5.87 -4.90 3.69
C VAL A 92 -4.92 -5.93 4.29
N LEU A 93 -4.40 -5.66 5.48
CA LEU A 93 -3.62 -6.64 6.23
C LEU A 93 -4.56 -7.75 6.76
N GLN A 94 -4.13 -9.00 6.67
CA GLN A 94 -4.95 -10.14 7.06
C GLN A 94 -5.19 -10.18 8.58
N ASN A 95 -6.44 -10.25 8.99
CA ASN A 95 -6.86 -10.28 10.39
C ASN A 95 -8.19 -11.07 10.54
N GLN A 96 -8.89 -10.92 11.66
CA GLN A 96 -10.13 -11.68 11.90
C GLN A 96 -11.26 -11.20 11.00
N LEU A 97 -11.43 -9.89 10.83
CA LEU A 97 -12.40 -9.30 9.90
C LEU A 97 -12.22 -9.86 8.48
N THR A 98 -11.00 -9.81 7.94
CA THR A 98 -10.76 -10.19 6.55
C THR A 98 -10.90 -11.69 6.33
N ARG A 99 -10.54 -12.53 7.31
CA ARG A 99 -10.83 -13.97 7.26
C ARG A 99 -12.33 -14.26 7.21
N LYS A 100 -13.11 -13.57 8.04
CA LYS A 100 -14.59 -13.70 8.03
C LYS A 100 -15.16 -13.22 6.70
N PHE A 101 -14.70 -12.06 6.22
CA PHE A 101 -15.14 -11.47 4.96
C PHE A 101 -14.90 -12.42 3.79
N LEU A 102 -13.67 -12.91 3.62
CA LEU A 102 -13.29 -13.82 2.53
C LEU A 102 -14.06 -15.13 2.58
N LYS A 103 -14.30 -15.67 3.78
CA LYS A 103 -15.13 -16.86 3.95
C LYS A 103 -16.55 -16.62 3.42
N MET A 104 -17.21 -15.56 3.89
CA MET A 104 -18.57 -15.21 3.45
C MET A 104 -18.63 -14.91 1.94
N GLU A 105 -17.61 -14.24 1.41
CA GLU A 105 -17.49 -13.98 -0.02
C GLU A 105 -17.39 -15.28 -0.82
N SER A 106 -16.58 -16.25 -0.36
CA SER A 106 -16.47 -17.57 -1.01
C SER A 106 -17.73 -18.44 -0.89
N GLU A 107 -18.52 -18.22 0.15
CA GLU A 107 -19.79 -18.92 0.39
C GLU A 107 -20.97 -18.28 -0.37
N GLY A 108 -20.72 -17.20 -1.12
CA GLY A 108 -21.72 -16.52 -1.95
C GLY A 108 -22.66 -15.62 -1.16
N ALA A 109 -22.21 -15.06 -0.03
CA ALA A 109 -22.96 -14.08 0.72
C ALA A 109 -23.37 -12.89 -0.16
N SER A 110 -24.54 -12.31 0.13
CA SER A 110 -25.07 -11.19 -0.63
C SER A 110 -24.22 -9.92 -0.46
N PRO A 111 -24.26 -8.98 -1.42
CA PRO A 111 -23.55 -7.71 -1.29
C PRO A 111 -23.88 -6.95 0.00
N GLU A 112 -25.15 -6.93 0.41
CA GLU A 112 -25.60 -6.26 1.63
C GLU A 112 -24.96 -6.86 2.90
N GLU A 113 -24.82 -8.18 2.97
CA GLU A 113 -24.18 -8.85 4.12
C GLU A 113 -22.69 -8.54 4.21
N LEU A 114 -22.01 -8.48 3.07
CA LEU A 114 -20.59 -8.15 2.99
C LEU A 114 -20.34 -6.67 3.29
N GLU A 115 -21.18 -5.76 2.78
CA GLU A 115 -21.11 -4.32 3.07
C GLU A 115 -21.28 -4.05 4.57
N LYS A 116 -22.21 -4.74 5.24
CA LYS A 116 -22.40 -4.62 6.70
C LYS A 116 -21.12 -4.92 7.50
N LEU A 117 -20.23 -5.80 7.01
CA LEU A 117 -18.93 -6.03 7.64
C LEU A 117 -17.93 -4.88 7.41
N GLY A 118 -18.03 -4.22 6.26
CA GLY A 118 -17.13 -3.14 5.86
C GLY A 118 -17.45 -1.79 6.50
N VAL A 119 -18.73 -1.51 6.79
CA VAL A 119 -19.17 -0.22 7.36
C VAL A 119 -18.42 0.10 8.66
N GLY A 120 -17.77 1.27 8.69
CA GLY A 120 -17.02 1.76 9.86
C GLY A 120 -15.73 0.98 10.19
N SER A 121 -15.41 -0.09 9.46
CA SER A 121 -14.27 -0.95 9.77
C SER A 121 -12.92 -0.23 9.72
N LEU A 122 -12.74 0.71 8.78
CA LEU A 122 -11.52 1.51 8.71
C LEU A 122 -11.37 2.40 9.95
N HIS A 123 -12.44 3.07 10.38
CA HIS A 123 -12.44 3.93 11.57
C HIS A 123 -12.09 3.14 12.84
N LYS A 124 -12.63 1.93 12.99
CA LYS A 124 -12.28 1.02 14.09
C LYS A 124 -10.78 0.74 14.14
N ALA A 125 -10.15 0.50 12.99
CA ALA A 125 -8.71 0.26 12.94
C ALA A 125 -7.90 1.55 13.20
N THR A 126 -8.25 2.65 12.52
CA THR A 126 -7.42 3.87 12.51
C THR A 126 -7.60 4.76 13.74
N HIS A 127 -8.75 4.78 14.39
CA HIS A 127 -9.04 5.66 15.52
C HIS A 127 -9.28 4.90 16.83
N GLU A 128 -9.98 3.77 16.78
CA GLU A 128 -10.26 2.96 17.98
C GLU A 128 -9.17 1.92 18.27
N GLY A 129 -8.26 1.68 17.31
CA GLY A 129 -7.15 0.75 17.47
C GLY A 129 -7.53 -0.73 17.42
N ASP A 130 -8.76 -1.07 16.98
CA ASP A 130 -9.18 -2.46 16.76
C ASP A 130 -8.64 -2.98 15.42
N VAL A 131 -7.40 -3.47 15.46
CA VAL A 131 -6.71 -4.06 14.31
C VAL A 131 -7.15 -5.50 14.01
N HIS A 132 -7.99 -6.11 14.86
CA HIS A 132 -8.44 -7.48 14.69
C HIS A 132 -9.78 -7.54 13.93
N ASN A 133 -10.71 -6.64 14.26
CA ASN A 133 -12.02 -6.55 13.62
C ASN A 133 -12.20 -5.28 12.77
N GLY A 134 -11.21 -4.38 12.74
CA GLY A 134 -11.17 -3.26 11.82
C GLY A 134 -10.47 -3.58 10.50
N SER A 135 -10.56 -2.67 9.53
CA SER A 135 -9.93 -2.78 8.22
C SER A 135 -8.59 -2.06 8.23
N VAL A 136 -7.50 -2.82 8.24
CA VAL A 136 -6.12 -2.30 8.21
C VAL A 136 -5.66 -2.17 6.75
N MET A 137 -6.14 -1.14 6.05
CA MET A 137 -5.77 -0.85 4.65
C MET A 137 -4.29 -0.48 4.52
N ILE A 138 -3.50 -1.37 3.90
CA ILE A 138 -2.06 -1.19 3.69
C ILE A 138 -1.62 -1.94 2.42
N GLY A 139 -0.61 -1.44 1.73
CA GLY A 139 -0.10 -2.03 0.48
C GLY A 139 0.84 -3.20 0.74
N GLU A 140 1.13 -3.99 -0.30
CA GLU A 140 2.03 -5.17 -0.22
C GLU A 140 3.44 -4.81 0.26
N ILE A 141 3.85 -3.54 0.05
CA ILE A 141 5.13 -3.02 0.51
C ILE A 141 5.28 -3.00 2.04
N SER A 142 4.20 -3.22 2.80
CA SER A 142 4.21 -3.24 4.27
C SER A 142 5.25 -4.19 4.85
N GLY A 143 5.56 -5.30 4.18
CA GLY A 143 6.58 -6.26 4.63
C GLY A 143 8.01 -5.68 4.68
N MET A 144 8.26 -4.55 4.03
CA MET A 144 9.55 -3.83 4.07
C MET A 144 9.56 -2.72 5.12
N LEU A 145 8.42 -2.38 5.73
CA LEU A 145 8.31 -1.29 6.69
C LEU A 145 8.64 -1.81 8.09
N ASN A 146 9.81 -1.46 8.61
CA ASN A 146 10.34 -1.95 9.89
C ASN A 146 10.65 -0.83 10.90
N ASP A 147 10.32 0.41 10.56
CA ASP A 147 10.58 1.61 11.34
C ASP A 147 9.37 2.56 11.33
N ILE A 148 9.29 3.40 12.36
CA ILE A 148 8.44 4.61 12.40
C ILE A 148 9.42 5.77 12.51
N LYS A 149 9.29 6.77 11.64
CA LYS A 149 10.21 7.91 11.58
C LYS A 149 9.50 9.18 11.11
N PRO A 150 10.04 10.38 11.36
CA PRO A 150 9.44 11.63 10.91
C PRO A 150 9.23 11.65 9.38
N VAL A 151 8.16 12.28 8.91
CA VAL A 151 7.87 12.49 7.47
C VAL A 151 9.08 13.12 6.77
N LYS A 152 9.71 14.09 7.43
CA LYS A 152 10.92 14.74 6.90
C LYS A 152 12.02 13.71 6.59
N THR A 153 12.33 12.83 7.54
CA THR A 153 13.34 11.78 7.37
C THR A 153 12.93 10.79 6.28
N ILE A 154 11.65 10.42 6.18
CA ILE A 154 11.16 9.56 5.09
C ILE A 154 11.48 10.17 3.72
N ILE A 155 11.16 11.45 3.54
CA ILE A 155 11.38 12.15 2.28
C ILE A 155 12.87 12.28 1.99
N GLU A 156 13.66 12.71 2.97
CA GLU A 156 15.10 12.90 2.85
C GLU A 156 15.82 11.58 2.53
N ASP A 157 15.51 10.49 3.23
CA ASP A 157 16.08 9.16 2.95
C ASP A 157 15.84 8.73 1.50
N ILE A 158 14.61 8.91 1.02
CA ILE A 158 14.21 8.49 -0.32
C ILE A 158 14.91 9.31 -1.39
N VAL A 159 14.89 10.65 -1.27
CA VAL A 159 15.48 11.57 -2.23
C VAL A 159 17.01 11.45 -2.23
N ASN A 160 17.63 11.45 -1.06
CA ASN A 160 19.09 11.41 -0.94
C ASN A 160 19.67 10.04 -1.29
N GLY A 161 18.90 8.95 -1.15
CA GLY A 161 19.33 7.62 -1.56
C GLY A 161 19.23 7.35 -3.07
N LEU A 162 18.51 8.19 -3.83
CA LEU A 162 18.31 7.99 -5.27
C LEU A 162 19.62 7.96 -6.08
N PRO A 163 20.58 8.90 -5.90
CA PRO A 163 21.84 8.88 -6.63
C PRO A 163 22.63 7.57 -6.47
N ASP A 164 22.65 7.00 -5.27
CA ASP A 164 23.34 5.73 -5.01
C ASP A 164 22.66 4.55 -5.71
N VAL A 165 21.32 4.53 -5.73
CA VAL A 165 20.57 3.51 -6.48
C VAL A 165 20.91 3.59 -7.98
N VAL A 166 20.90 4.79 -8.57
CA VAL A 166 21.23 5.00 -9.99
C VAL A 166 22.67 4.59 -10.29
N LYS A 167 23.63 5.00 -9.45
CA LYS A 167 25.04 4.62 -9.60
C LYS A 167 25.23 3.11 -9.58
N ASN A 168 24.57 2.42 -8.65
CA ASN A 168 24.64 0.96 -8.51
C ASN A 168 23.98 0.20 -9.69
N ILE A 169 22.99 0.80 -10.36
CA ILE A 169 22.40 0.26 -11.59
C ILE A 169 23.41 0.43 -12.72
N ASN A 170 23.95 1.64 -12.92
CA ASN A 170 24.92 1.93 -13.99
C ASN A 170 26.16 1.04 -13.91
N SER A 171 26.70 0.80 -12.71
CA SER A 171 27.88 -0.05 -12.53
C SER A 171 27.68 -1.53 -12.88
N LYS A 172 26.45 -1.96 -13.17
CA LYS A 172 26.14 -3.33 -13.62
C LYS A 172 25.89 -3.40 -15.13
N CYS A 173 25.77 -2.25 -15.79
CA CYS A 173 25.55 -2.14 -17.22
C CYS A 173 26.85 -1.80 -17.98
N GLU A 174 27.87 -1.35 -17.27
CA GLU A 174 29.27 -1.24 -17.72
C GLU A 174 29.99 -2.59 -17.60
#